data_AF-A0A108CR60-F1
#
_entry.id   AF-A0A108CR60-F1
#
_cell.length_a   1.000
_cell.length_b   1.000
_cell.length_c   1.000
_cell.angle_alpha   90.00
_cell.angle_beta   90.00
_cell.angle_gamma   90.00
#
_symmetry.space_group_name_H-M   'P 1'
#
loop_
_entity.id
_entity.type
_entity.pdbx_description
1 polymer ?
#
loop_
_entity_poly.entity_id
_entity_poly.type
_entity_poly.pdbx_seq_one_letter_code
_entity_poly.pdbx_strand_id
1 'polypeptide(L)'
;MPSIYFSLFGSQNQFQFYANGNATFSGALSQYSDYRIKTNVEEIDPDRALMTVCDSRPVEYDRIDMSGTGRAAGYIAHELQEHFPLLVSGRRDAVKDEMQDFSTGPQLPPKKVPDLQGVNYIGMIPYHSAAIRALKSQLAAAVRRIEELERRNDHG
;
A
#
# COMPACT_ATOMS: atom_id res chain seq x y z
N MET A 1 -7.48 23.27 20.48
CA MET A 1 -8.29 22.05 20.28
C MET A 1 -8.54 21.93 18.79
N PRO A 2 -8.06 20.90 18.07
CA PRO A 2 -8.48 20.72 16.68
C PRO A 2 -9.95 20.29 16.68
N SER A 3 -10.82 21.13 16.15
CA SER A 3 -12.23 20.83 15.91
C SER A 3 -12.40 20.32 14.48
N ILE A 4 -13.30 19.36 14.28
CA ILE A 4 -13.74 18.92 12.96
C ILE A 4 -15.09 19.59 12.66
N TYR A 5 -15.19 20.29 11.54
CA TYR A 5 -16.44 20.84 11.01
C TYR A 5 -16.93 19.99 9.85
N PHE A 6 -18.15 19.49 9.93
CA PHE A 6 -18.86 18.89 8.80
C PHE A 6 -19.98 19.84 8.37
N SER A 7 -19.88 20.44 7.18
CA SER A 7 -20.99 21.13 6.53
C SER A 7 -21.59 20.21 5.46
N LEU A 8 -22.75 19.61 5.75
CA LEU A 8 -23.46 18.67 4.87
C LEU A 8 -24.64 19.30 4.13
N PHE A 9 -24.67 20.63 4.02
CA PHE A 9 -25.76 21.36 3.35
C PHE A 9 -25.19 22.27 2.25
N GLY A 10 -25.21 21.75 1.03
CA GLY A 10 -24.85 22.42 -0.22
C GLY A 10 -25.12 21.50 -1.41
N SER A 11 -25.42 22.05 -2.59
CA SER A 11 -25.96 21.31 -3.76
C SER A 11 -25.10 20.17 -4.32
N GLN A 12 -23.88 19.92 -3.83
CA GLN A 12 -23.03 18.81 -4.26
C GLN A 12 -22.18 18.32 -3.08
N ASN A 13 -22.53 17.18 -2.49
CA ASN A 13 -21.72 16.52 -1.46
C ASN A 13 -20.54 15.81 -2.16
N GLN A 14 -19.29 16.21 -1.87
CA GLN A 14 -18.10 15.74 -2.63
C GLN A 14 -17.24 14.69 -1.88
N PHE A 15 -17.76 14.15 -0.78
CA PHE A 15 -17.16 13.04 -0.04
C PHE A 15 -18.27 12.07 0.40
N GLN A 16 -18.18 10.81 -0.01
CA GLN A 16 -19.16 9.78 0.34
C GLN A 16 -18.45 8.62 1.05
N PHE A 17 -18.89 8.29 2.26
CA PHE A 17 -18.45 7.11 2.99
C PHE A 17 -19.54 6.05 2.91
N TYR A 18 -19.16 4.82 2.63
CA TYR A 18 -20.09 3.70 2.47
C TYR A 18 -19.95 2.74 3.65
N ALA A 19 -21.05 2.10 4.03
CA ALA A 19 -21.07 1.12 5.12
C ALA A 19 -20.15 -0.09 4.88
N ASN A 20 -19.79 -0.36 3.61
CA ASN A 20 -18.84 -1.41 3.25
C ASN A 20 -17.36 -1.02 3.39
N GLY A 21 -17.07 0.13 4.01
CA GLY A 21 -15.71 0.61 4.26
C GLY A 21 -15.07 1.38 3.10
N ASN A 22 -15.78 1.57 1.99
CA ASN A 22 -15.30 2.40 0.89
C ASN A 22 -15.50 3.89 1.17
N ALA A 23 -14.69 4.73 0.52
CA ALA A 23 -14.88 6.17 0.49
C ALA A 23 -14.60 6.72 -0.91
N THR A 24 -15.46 7.62 -1.37
CA THR A 24 -15.29 8.36 -2.62
C THR A 24 -14.95 9.81 -2.29
N PHE A 25 -13.87 10.31 -2.86
CA PHE A 25 -13.45 11.71 -2.80
C PHE A 25 -13.51 12.26 -4.22
N SER A 26 -14.35 13.26 -4.50
CA SER A 26 -14.25 13.92 -5.80
C SER A 26 -13.18 15.01 -5.70
N GLY A 27 -12.12 14.91 -6.51
CA GLY A 27 -10.96 15.82 -6.46
C GLY A 27 -9.63 15.08 -6.24
N ALA A 28 -8.57 15.84 -5.94
CA ALA A 28 -7.24 15.29 -5.71
C ALA A 28 -7.02 14.92 -4.24
N LEU A 29 -6.51 13.72 -3.99
CA LEU A 29 -5.99 13.31 -2.68
C LEU A 29 -4.48 13.63 -2.63
N SER A 30 -4.10 14.62 -1.81
CA SER A 30 -2.70 14.99 -1.58
C SER A 30 -2.32 14.81 -0.11
N GLN A 31 -1.08 14.41 0.15
CA GLN A 31 -0.54 14.21 1.49
C GLN A 31 0.60 15.19 1.74
N TYR A 32 0.61 15.84 2.91
CA TYR A 32 1.72 16.70 3.30
C TYR A 32 3.01 15.90 3.39
N SER A 33 4.07 16.39 2.73
CA SER A 33 5.34 15.66 2.57
C SER A 33 6.58 16.57 2.71
N ASP A 34 6.44 17.67 3.45
CA ASP A 34 7.49 18.67 3.68
C ASP A 34 8.61 18.12 4.59
N TYR A 35 9.85 18.57 4.42
CA TYR A 35 10.99 18.12 5.23
C TYR A 35 10.85 18.54 6.71
N ARG A 36 10.12 19.62 7.02
CA ARG A 36 9.91 20.12 8.39
C ARG A 36 9.05 19.20 9.25
N ILE A 37 8.30 18.29 8.64
CA ILE A 37 7.49 17.27 9.32
C ILE A 37 8.13 15.88 9.27
N LYS A 38 9.42 15.79 8.89
CA LYS A 38 10.18 14.53 8.77
C LYS A 38 11.48 14.62 9.55
N THR A 39 11.85 13.53 10.20
CA THR A 39 13.12 13.35 10.89
C THR A 39 13.66 11.95 10.60
N ASN A 40 14.94 11.69 10.87
CA ASN A 40 15.62 10.42 10.57
C ASN A 40 15.42 9.97 9.10
N VAL A 41 15.66 10.89 8.17
CA VAL A 41 15.47 10.61 6.73
C VAL A 41 16.65 9.80 6.22
N GLU A 42 16.36 8.57 5.79
CA GLU A 42 17.31 7.66 5.16
C GLU A 42 16.86 7.36 3.72
N GLU A 43 17.82 7.16 2.81
CA GLU A 43 17.50 6.73 1.45
C GLU A 43 17.05 5.26 1.45
N ILE A 44 16.05 4.95 0.62
CA ILE A 44 15.70 3.57 0.30
C ILE A 44 16.84 2.99 -0.52
N ASP A 45 17.46 1.92 -0.01
CA ASP A 45 18.45 1.11 -0.75
C ASP A 45 17.82 0.59 -2.06
N PRO A 46 18.33 1.00 -3.24
CA PRO A 46 17.77 0.61 -4.53
C PRO A 46 17.83 -0.89 -4.80
N ASP A 47 18.94 -1.55 -4.48
CA ASP A 47 19.13 -2.97 -4.77
C ASP A 47 18.27 -3.84 -3.85
N ARG A 48 18.18 -3.46 -2.56
CA ARG A 48 17.25 -4.09 -1.63
C ARG A 48 15.80 -3.88 -2.07
N ALA A 49 15.44 -2.66 -2.50
CA ALA A 49 14.10 -2.38 -2.99
C ALA A 49 13.76 -3.24 -4.21
N LEU A 50 14.68 -3.34 -5.18
CA LEU A 50 14.52 -4.20 -6.35
C LEU A 50 14.27 -5.66 -5.95
N MET A 51 15.14 -6.22 -5.10
CA MET A 51 14.99 -7.58 -4.59
C MET A 51 13.61 -7.77 -3.92
N THR A 52 13.24 -6.91 -2.97
CA THR A 52 11.96 -7.04 -2.26
C THR A 52 10.73 -6.88 -3.16
N VAL A 53 10.80 -6.01 -4.18
CA VAL A 53 9.72 -5.85 -5.16
C VAL A 53 9.59 -7.11 -6.01
N CYS A 54 10.71 -7.67 -6.48
CA CYS A 54 10.73 -8.89 -7.27
C CYS A 54 10.29 -10.14 -6.48
N ASP A 55 10.65 -10.22 -5.20
CA ASP A 55 10.29 -11.33 -4.32
C ASP A 55 8.83 -11.26 -3.86
N SER A 56 8.23 -10.07 -3.84
CA SER A 56 6.83 -9.90 -3.47
C SER A 56 5.89 -10.55 -4.50
N ARG A 57 4.78 -11.11 -4.00
CA ARG A 57 3.84 -11.88 -4.82
C ARG A 57 2.55 -11.10 -5.10
N PRO A 58 2.43 -10.37 -6.23
CA PRO A 58 1.16 -9.84 -6.67
C PRO A 58 0.20 -10.97 -7.04
N VAL A 59 -1.07 -10.81 -6.70
CA VAL A 59 -2.11 -11.83 -6.88
C VAL A 59 -3.39 -11.24 -7.43
N GLU A 60 -4.18 -12.08 -8.09
CA GLU A 60 -5.57 -11.81 -8.39
C GLU A 60 -6.46 -12.72 -7.54
N TYR A 61 -7.55 -12.18 -7.00
CA TYR A 61 -8.42 -12.90 -6.08
C TYR A 61 -9.88 -12.42 -6.18
N ASP A 62 -10.78 -13.29 -5.74
CA ASP A 62 -12.17 -12.97 -5.48
C ASP A 62 -12.37 -12.64 -4.01
N ARG A 63 -13.18 -11.62 -3.73
CA ARG A 63 -13.56 -11.26 -2.36
C ARG A 63 -14.81 -12.02 -1.96
N ILE A 64 -14.72 -12.79 -0.87
CA ILE A 64 -15.87 -13.52 -0.33
C ILE A 64 -16.81 -12.63 0.49
N ASP A 65 -16.30 -11.50 0.99
CA ASP A 65 -17.02 -10.54 1.82
C ASP A 65 -17.68 -9.41 1.00
N MET A 66 -17.40 -9.35 -0.31
CA MET A 66 -17.96 -8.39 -1.24
C MET A 66 -18.53 -9.11 -2.46
N SER A 67 -19.85 -9.29 -2.51
CA SER A 67 -20.50 -9.86 -3.68
C SER A 67 -20.55 -8.85 -4.83
N GLY A 68 -20.41 -9.35 -6.06
CA GLY A 68 -20.59 -8.55 -7.28
C GLY A 68 -19.45 -7.58 -7.62
N THR A 69 -18.31 -7.61 -6.91
CA THR A 69 -17.16 -6.73 -7.21
C THR A 69 -16.24 -7.25 -8.31
N GLY A 70 -16.45 -8.49 -8.77
CA GLY A 70 -15.55 -9.16 -9.71
C GLY A 70 -14.17 -9.46 -9.12
N ARG A 71 -13.22 -9.86 -9.98
CA ARG A 71 -11.84 -10.13 -9.59
C ARG A 71 -11.12 -8.84 -9.24
N ALA A 72 -10.34 -8.88 -8.16
CA ALA A 72 -9.44 -7.81 -7.75
C ALA A 72 -7.99 -8.25 -7.93
N ALA A 73 -7.09 -7.27 -8.12
CA ALA A 73 -5.64 -7.47 -8.09
C ALA A 73 -5.05 -6.76 -6.86
N GLY A 74 -4.04 -7.37 -6.24
CA GLY A 74 -3.39 -6.81 -5.05
C GLY A 74 -2.37 -7.75 -4.43
N TYR A 75 -2.24 -7.68 -3.11
CA TYR A 75 -1.34 -8.53 -2.32
C TYR A 75 -2.06 -9.18 -1.14
N ILE A 76 -1.54 -10.31 -0.70
CA ILE A 76 -1.90 -10.88 0.60
C ILE A 76 -1.11 -10.16 1.68
N ALA A 77 -1.80 -9.50 2.61
CA ALA A 77 -1.17 -8.55 3.54
C ALA A 77 -0.04 -9.16 4.40
N HIS A 78 -0.22 -10.35 4.97
CA HIS A 78 0.83 -10.98 5.78
C HIS A 78 2.04 -11.44 4.97
N GLU A 79 1.85 -11.89 3.72
CA GLU A 79 2.96 -12.22 2.81
C GLU A 79 3.74 -10.94 2.46
N LEU A 80 3.02 -9.85 2.16
CA LEU A 80 3.64 -8.57 1.87
C LEU A 80 4.39 -8.00 3.08
N GLN A 81 3.91 -8.24 4.30
CA GLN A 81 4.50 -7.74 5.54
C GLN A 81 5.94 -8.26 5.76
N GLU A 82 6.26 -9.46 5.27
CA GLU A 82 7.61 -10.04 5.34
C GLU A 82 8.63 -9.21 4.54
N HIS A 83 8.19 -8.60 3.44
CA HIS A 83 9.03 -7.77 2.56
C HIS A 83 8.91 -6.27 2.84
N PHE A 84 7.70 -5.79 3.15
CA PHE A 84 7.36 -4.37 3.34
C PHE A 84 6.64 -4.13 4.69
N PRO A 85 7.34 -4.27 5.82
CA PRO A 85 6.71 -4.15 7.15
C PRO A 85 6.14 -2.76 7.43
N LEU A 86 6.67 -1.70 6.79
CA LEU A 86 6.17 -0.33 6.92
C LEU A 86 4.87 -0.07 6.15
N LEU A 87 4.47 -0.98 5.26
CA LEU A 87 3.31 -0.81 4.38
C LEU A 87 2.12 -1.66 4.80
N VAL A 88 2.27 -2.50 5.82
CA VAL A 88 1.18 -3.35 6.33
C VAL A 88 0.83 -2.97 7.75
N SER A 89 -0.44 -2.67 7.98
CA SER A 89 -1.00 -2.43 9.31
C SER A 89 -1.75 -3.66 9.81
N GLY A 90 -1.80 -3.81 11.14
CA GLY A 90 -2.43 -4.97 11.79
C GLY A 90 -1.51 -6.18 11.88
N ARG A 91 -2.02 -7.23 12.54
CA ARG A 91 -1.28 -8.47 12.80
C ARG A 91 -2.04 -9.66 12.20
N ARG A 92 -1.30 -10.62 11.64
CA ARG A 92 -1.85 -11.87 11.11
C ARG A 92 -2.71 -12.58 12.17
N ASP A 93 -3.89 -13.05 11.75
CA ASP A 93 -4.86 -13.79 12.56
C ASP A 93 -5.30 -13.06 13.86
N ALA A 94 -5.13 -11.74 13.92
CA ALA A 94 -5.64 -10.95 15.03
C ALA A 94 -7.17 -10.96 15.07
N VAL A 95 -7.72 -10.83 16.27
CA VAL A 95 -9.15 -10.72 16.52
C VAL A 95 -9.42 -9.51 17.41
N LYS A 96 -10.55 -8.86 17.18
CA LYS A 96 -11.05 -7.76 18.00
C LYS A 96 -12.47 -8.02 18.45
N ASP A 97 -12.91 -7.27 19.44
CA ASP A 97 -14.32 -7.22 19.80
C ASP A 97 -15.10 -6.53 18.68
N GLU A 98 -16.19 -7.17 18.26
CA GLU A 98 -17.14 -6.60 17.31
C GLU A 98 -17.69 -5.30 17.90
N MET A 99 -17.67 -4.24 17.10
CA MET A 99 -18.23 -2.97 17.51
C MET A 99 -19.74 -3.13 17.65
N GLN A 100 -20.25 -2.98 18.87
CA GLN A 100 -21.68 -3.05 19.13
C GLN A 100 -22.34 -1.74 18.77
N ASP A 101 -23.48 -1.84 18.11
CA ASP A 101 -24.41 -0.74 17.99
C ASP A 101 -25.10 -0.52 19.35
N PHE A 102 -24.67 0.52 20.06
CA PHE A 102 -25.23 0.89 21.36
C PHE A 102 -26.62 1.54 21.27
N SER A 103 -27.16 1.73 20.06
CA SER A 103 -28.48 2.34 19.85
C SER A 103 -29.64 1.33 19.80
N THR A 104 -29.38 0.03 19.66
CA THR A 104 -30.39 -0.97 19.27
C THR A 104 -30.83 -1.98 20.35
N GLY A 105 -30.42 -1.84 21.62
CA GLY A 105 -30.98 -2.65 22.71
C GLY A 105 -30.01 -3.01 23.83
N PRO A 106 -30.32 -4.04 24.65
CA PRO A 106 -29.48 -4.43 25.78
C PRO A 106 -28.09 -4.90 25.31
N GLN A 107 -27.07 -4.52 26.06
CA GLN A 107 -25.68 -4.84 25.76
C GLN A 107 -25.47 -6.37 25.79
N LEU A 108 -25.03 -6.92 24.66
CA LEU A 108 -24.64 -8.32 24.55
C LEU A 108 -23.15 -8.46 24.91
N PRO A 109 -22.68 -9.64 25.33
CA PRO A 109 -21.24 -9.87 25.41
C PRO A 109 -20.60 -9.68 24.02
N PRO A 110 -19.45 -9.01 23.93
CA PRO A 110 -18.83 -8.73 22.64
C PRO A 110 -18.45 -10.03 21.91
N LYS A 111 -18.87 -10.14 20.65
CA LYS A 111 -18.46 -11.22 19.76
C LYS A 111 -17.04 -10.93 19.25
N LYS A 112 -16.19 -11.97 19.19
CA LYS A 112 -14.87 -11.84 18.56
C LYS A 112 -15.00 -11.93 17.04
N VAL A 113 -14.40 -10.97 16.33
CA VAL A 113 -14.34 -10.93 14.86
C VAL A 113 -12.90 -10.74 14.38
N PRO A 114 -12.55 -11.16 13.16
CA PRO A 114 -11.22 -10.93 12.61
C PRO A 114 -10.85 -9.44 12.59
N ASP A 115 -9.62 -9.14 13.02
CA ASP A 115 -9.01 -7.82 12.89
C ASP A 115 -8.13 -7.82 11.64
N LEU A 116 -8.72 -7.39 10.53
CA LEU A 116 -8.12 -7.48 9.20
C LEU A 116 -6.89 -6.59 9.06
N GLN A 117 -5.86 -7.12 8.40
CA GLN A 117 -4.67 -6.34 8.02
C GLN A 117 -4.96 -5.44 6.82
N GLY A 118 -4.33 -4.26 6.79
CA GLY A 118 -4.43 -3.28 5.72
C GLY A 118 -3.10 -3.07 5.00
N VAL A 119 -3.15 -2.75 3.71
CA VAL A 119 -1.97 -2.45 2.88
C VAL A 119 -1.99 -0.99 2.40
N ASN A 120 -0.91 -0.26 2.64
CA ASN A 120 -0.67 1.07 2.07
C ASN A 120 -0.09 0.95 0.65
N TYR A 121 -0.97 0.75 -0.34
CA TYR A 121 -0.58 0.61 -1.74
C TYR A 121 0.17 1.84 -2.30
N ILE A 122 -0.20 3.05 -1.88
CA ILE A 122 0.48 4.28 -2.33
C ILE A 122 1.94 4.29 -1.84
N GLY A 123 2.18 3.76 -0.63
CA GLY A 123 3.52 3.64 -0.05
C GLY A 123 4.45 2.69 -0.80
N MET A 124 3.96 1.87 -1.73
CA MET A 124 4.81 1.05 -2.61
C MET A 124 5.54 1.90 -3.68
N ILE A 125 5.00 3.07 -4.05
CA ILE A 125 5.54 3.90 -5.14
C ILE A 125 7.01 4.31 -4.92
N PRO A 126 7.44 4.77 -3.72
CA PRO A 126 8.85 5.03 -3.44
C PRO A 126 9.75 3.80 -3.60
N TYR A 127 9.31 2.61 -3.19
CA TYR A 127 10.08 1.36 -3.35
C TYR A 127 10.20 0.98 -4.83
N HIS A 128 9.12 1.06 -5.60
CA HIS A 128 9.19 0.86 -7.05
C HIS A 128 10.12 1.88 -7.73
N SER A 129 10.11 3.13 -7.29
CA SER A 129 11.01 4.17 -7.81
C SER A 129 12.48 3.84 -7.50
N ALA A 130 12.79 3.34 -6.31
CA ALA A 130 14.11 2.87 -5.93
C ALA A 130 14.53 1.63 -6.75
N ALA A 131 13.63 0.66 -6.91
CA ALA A 131 13.87 -0.52 -7.74
C ALA A 131 14.16 -0.17 -9.21
N ILE A 132 13.44 0.81 -9.79
CA ILE A 132 13.70 1.31 -11.15
C ILE A 132 15.10 1.95 -11.25
N ARG A 133 15.56 2.67 -10.21
CA ARG A 133 16.93 3.21 -10.18
C ARG A 133 17.98 2.09 -10.22
N ALA A 134 17.78 1.02 -9.45
CA ALA A 134 18.66 -0.15 -9.47
C ALA A 134 18.67 -0.81 -10.85
N LEU A 135 17.50 -1.09 -11.43
CA LEU A 135 17.38 -1.65 -12.78
C LEU A 135 18.09 -0.80 -13.83
N LYS A 136 17.93 0.52 -13.79
CA LYS A 136 18.63 1.44 -14.69
C LYS A 136 20.16 1.35 -14.54
N SER A 137 20.65 1.25 -13.31
CA SER A 137 22.09 1.11 -13.02
C SER A 137 22.64 -0.21 -13.54
N GLN A 138 21.95 -1.32 -13.26
CA GLN A 138 22.33 -2.66 -13.72
C GLN A 138 22.29 -2.76 -15.26
N LEU A 139 21.28 -2.18 -15.90
CA LEU A 139 21.19 -2.12 -17.37
C LEU A 139 22.37 -1.34 -17.97
N ALA A 140 22.71 -0.19 -17.40
CA ALA A 140 23.86 0.60 -17.87
C ALA A 140 25.19 -0.17 -17.71
N ALA A 141 25.35 -0.92 -16.61
CA ALA A 141 26.52 -1.77 -16.41
C ALA A 141 26.57 -2.93 -17.42
N ALA A 142 25.44 -3.57 -17.69
CA ALA A 142 25.33 -4.65 -18.67
C ALA A 142 25.67 -4.17 -20.09
N VAL A 143 25.13 -3.02 -20.51
CA VAL A 143 25.43 -2.41 -21.82
C VAL A 143 26.92 -2.12 -21.97
N ARG A 144 27.56 -1.49 -20.97
CA ARG A 144 29.01 -1.24 -20.99
C ARG A 144 29.83 -2.52 -21.13
N ARG A 145 29.39 -3.58 -20.46
CA ARG A 145 30.09 -4.87 -20.54
C ARG A 145 29.96 -5.48 -21.93
N ILE A 146 28.81 -5.38 -22.57
CA ILE A 146 28.61 -5.83 -23.95
C ILE A 146 29.53 -5.06 -24.90
N GLU A 147 29.57 -3.73 -24.84
CA GLU A 147 30.46 -2.92 -25.70
C GLU A 147 31.94 -3.26 -25.51
N GLU A 148 32.38 -3.57 -24.30
CA GLU A 148 33.76 -4.00 -24.02
C GLU A 148 34.06 -5.37 -24.63
N LEU A 149 33.12 -6.30 -24.56
CA LEU A 149 33.25 -7.64 -25.15
C LEU A 149 33.25 -7.57 -26.69
N GLU A 150 32.40 -6.75 -27.28
CA GLU A 150 32.37 -6.50 -28.73
C GLU A 150 33.71 -5.93 -29.20
N ARG A 151 34.24 -4.89 -28.54
CA ARG A 151 35.56 -4.34 -28.85
C ARG A 151 36.67 -5.37 -28.77
N ARG A 152 36.62 -6.30 -27.80
CA ARG A 152 37.62 -7.37 -27.68
C ARG A 152 37.54 -8.40 -28.79
N ASN A 153 36.33 -8.72 -29.27
CA ASN A 153 36.13 -9.69 -30.34
C ASN A 153 36.52 -9.13 -31.72
N ASP A 154 36.35 -7.83 -31.95
CA ASP A 154 36.74 -7.18 -33.21
C ASP A 154 38.27 -7.08 -33.41
N HIS A 155 39.05 -7.26 -32.34
CA HIS A 155 40.51 -7.14 -32.33
C HIS A 155 41.23 -8.49 -32.11
N GLY A 156 40.52 -9.61 -32.13
CA GLY A 156 41.06 -10.97 -31.96
C GLY A 156 40.81 -11.85 -33.18
#